data_AF-A0A820MVC0-F1
#
_entry.id   AF-A0A820MVC0-F1
#
_cell.length_a   1.000
_cell.length_b   1.000
_cell.length_c   1.000
_cell.angle_alpha   90.00
_cell.angle_beta   90.00
_cell.angle_gamma   90.00
#
_symmetry.space_group_name_H-M   'P 1'
#
loop_
_entity.id
_entity.type
_entity.pdbx_description
1 polymer ?
#
loop_
_entity_poly.entity_id
_entity_poly.type
_entity_poly.pdbx_seq_one_letter_code
_entity_poly.pdbx_strand_id
1 'polypeptide(L)'
;TAAKDNPSLKLHPNSFLIQLYSDGIGITNPLEDLPDFVKSMLQSIGLVGICPTKYLSTQTNRMNFFEPIIKDLNHLQTTGLVVQTFNGQLHFAFSLFAADNLASHEIGGFQQNFNSGQFCRLCHISYKFRLIPLTEISFLPRTVTTHDAYVRQAVNLFNTRPVAGVVGESPLSKLITFHAIKS
;
A
#
# COMPACT_ATOMS: atom_id res chain seq x y z
N THR A 1 11.14 -8.76 7.27
CA THR A 1 9.67 -8.89 7.22
C THR A 1 9.07 -7.63 7.76
N ALA A 2 8.25 -6.93 6.97
CA ALA A 2 7.71 -5.59 7.25
C ALA A 2 7.07 -5.46 8.66
N ALA A 3 6.61 -6.57 9.24
CA ALA A 3 6.10 -6.63 10.61
C ALA A 3 7.13 -6.21 11.69
N LYS A 4 8.41 -6.60 11.62
CA LYS A 4 9.37 -6.36 12.73
C LYS A 4 9.72 -4.87 12.93
N ASP A 5 9.59 -4.06 11.89
CA ASP A 5 9.87 -2.62 11.95
C ASP A 5 8.63 -1.75 12.03
N ASN A 6 7.44 -2.35 12.09
CA ASN A 6 6.17 -1.65 12.17
C ASN A 6 6.08 -0.83 13.48
N PRO A 7 5.94 0.50 13.41
CA PRO A 7 5.81 1.35 14.60
C PRO A 7 4.68 0.94 15.54
N SER A 8 3.54 0.48 15.01
CA SER A 8 2.40 0.03 15.81
C SER A 8 2.72 -1.24 16.59
N LEU A 9 3.50 -2.17 16.02
CA LEU A 9 3.96 -3.36 16.74
C LEU A 9 5.02 -3.04 17.78
N LYS A 10 5.83 -1.99 17.59
CA LYS A 10 6.78 -1.52 18.61
C LYS A 10 6.05 -0.93 19.83
N LEU A 11 4.93 -0.23 19.60
CA LEU A 11 4.10 0.33 20.66
C LEU A 11 3.22 -0.73 21.34
N HIS A 12 2.65 -1.63 20.55
CA HIS A 12 1.72 -2.67 20.98
C HIS A 12 2.14 -4.03 20.40
N PRO A 13 3.04 -4.76 21.07
CA PRO A 13 3.63 -6.00 20.54
C PRO A 13 2.64 -7.13 20.24
N ASN A 14 1.48 -7.13 20.89
CA ASN A 14 0.42 -8.13 20.73
C ASN A 14 -0.69 -7.65 19.77
N SER A 15 -0.38 -6.74 18.85
CA SER A 15 -1.38 -6.23 17.90
C SER A 15 -1.71 -7.26 16.83
N PHE A 16 -2.99 -7.36 16.48
CA PHE A 16 -3.42 -8.16 15.35
C PHE A 16 -2.97 -7.53 14.02
N LEU A 17 -2.44 -8.34 13.12
CA LEU A 17 -2.02 -7.88 11.79
C LEU A 17 -3.21 -7.81 10.83
N ILE A 18 -3.40 -6.63 10.25
CA ILE A 18 -4.35 -6.37 9.17
C ILE A 18 -3.58 -6.24 7.87
N GLN A 19 -3.96 -7.01 6.86
CA GLN A 19 -3.50 -6.83 5.49
C GLN A 19 -4.64 -6.31 4.64
N LEU A 20 -4.34 -5.62 3.55
CA LEU A 20 -5.31 -5.36 2.51
C LEU A 20 -4.86 -6.07 1.24
N TYR A 21 -5.77 -6.76 0.59
CA TYR A 21 -5.55 -7.38 -0.71
C TYR A 21 -6.53 -6.79 -1.72
N SER A 22 -6.06 -6.42 -2.90
CA SER A 22 -6.94 -6.03 -4.01
C SER A 22 -6.80 -7.04 -5.14
N ASP A 23 -7.92 -7.68 -5.50
CA ASP A 23 -8.10 -8.24 -6.83
C ASP A 23 -8.94 -7.28 -7.69
N GLY A 24 -9.06 -7.56 -8.99
CA GLY A 24 -9.85 -6.73 -9.90
C GLY A 24 -11.34 -6.60 -9.57
N ILE A 25 -11.84 -7.24 -8.51
CA ILE A 25 -13.24 -7.30 -8.10
C ILE A 25 -13.48 -6.60 -6.74
N GLY A 26 -12.50 -6.57 -5.83
CA GLY A 26 -12.65 -5.87 -4.55
C GLY A 26 -11.39 -5.80 -3.68
N ILE A 27 -11.49 -5.07 -2.57
CA ILE A 27 -10.48 -5.03 -1.52
C ILE A 27 -10.91 -5.94 -0.38
N THR A 28 -10.05 -6.85 0.03
CA THR A 28 -10.27 -7.75 1.16
C THR A 28 -9.22 -7.54 2.26
N ASN A 29 -9.51 -7.98 3.47
CA ASN A 29 -8.60 -7.92 4.61
C ASN A 29 -8.38 -9.31 5.21
N PRO A 30 -7.29 -10.01 4.87
CA PRO A 30 -6.86 -11.20 5.59
C PRO A 30 -6.14 -10.82 6.88
N LEU A 31 -6.52 -11.47 7.99
CA LEU A 31 -5.80 -11.37 9.26
C LEU A 31 -4.59 -12.30 9.29
N GLU A 32 -3.41 -11.76 9.59
CA GLU A 32 -2.13 -12.47 9.42
C GLU A 32 -1.61 -13.18 10.67
N ASP A 33 -2.05 -12.78 11.86
CA ASP A 33 -1.54 -13.33 13.14
C ASP A 33 -2.42 -14.47 13.70
N LEU A 34 -3.11 -15.18 12.82
CA LEU A 34 -3.96 -16.31 13.17
C LEU A 34 -3.23 -17.65 12.95
N PRO A 35 -3.60 -18.71 13.68
CA PRO A 35 -3.11 -20.05 13.38
C PRO A 35 -3.35 -20.44 11.92
N ASP A 36 -2.43 -21.19 11.31
CA ASP A 36 -2.45 -21.47 9.86
C ASP A 36 -3.74 -22.14 9.36
N PHE A 37 -4.39 -22.91 10.23
CA PHE A 37 -5.68 -23.53 9.93
C PHE A 37 -6.82 -22.51 9.79
N VAL A 38 -6.71 -21.32 10.41
CA VAL A 38 -7.69 -20.23 10.34
C VAL A 38 -7.36 -19.27 9.19
N LYS A 39 -6.07 -19.04 8.90
CA LYS A 39 -5.61 -18.20 7.77
C LYS A 39 -6.13 -18.70 6.42
N SER A 40 -6.28 -20.01 6.27
CA SER A 40 -6.78 -20.64 5.04
C SER A 40 -8.31 -20.71 4.97
N MET A 41 -9.03 -20.29 6.02
CA MET A 41 -10.49 -20.24 6.00
C MET A 41 -10.95 -18.89 5.44
N LEU A 42 -11.88 -18.94 4.47
CA LEU A 42 -12.57 -17.77 3.91
C LEU A 42 -13.22 -16.86 4.98
N GLN A 43 -13.46 -17.39 6.19
CA GLN A 43 -14.00 -16.63 7.33
C GLN A 43 -13.05 -15.56 7.89
N SER A 44 -11.75 -15.61 7.57
CA SER A 44 -10.74 -14.62 7.99
C SER A 44 -10.53 -13.49 6.97
N ILE A 45 -11.24 -13.52 5.84
CA ILE A 45 -11.13 -12.56 4.74
C ILE A 45 -12.39 -11.70 4.72
N GLY A 46 -12.30 -10.50 5.30
CA GLY A 46 -13.39 -9.52 5.25
C GLY A 46 -13.37 -8.73 3.96
N LEU A 47 -14.49 -8.62 3.25
CA LEU A 47 -14.62 -7.63 2.18
C LEU A 47 -14.63 -6.22 2.78
N VAL A 48 -13.69 -5.38 2.35
CA VAL A 48 -13.51 -4.02 2.84
C VAL A 48 -14.15 -2.99 1.92
N GLY A 49 -14.18 -3.26 0.62
CA GLY A 49 -14.81 -2.35 -0.33
C GLY A 49 -14.93 -2.92 -1.74
N ILE A 50 -15.99 -2.52 -2.43
CA ILE A 50 -16.22 -2.79 -3.86
C ILE A 50 -16.51 -1.46 -4.53
N CYS A 51 -15.83 -1.20 -5.64
CA CYS A 51 -16.07 -0.02 -6.46
C CYS A 51 -15.86 -0.37 -7.94
N PRO A 52 -16.80 -0.04 -8.84
CA PRO A 52 -16.56 -0.16 -10.27
C PRO A 52 -15.36 0.70 -10.69
N THR A 53 -14.40 0.10 -11.41
CA THR A 53 -13.12 0.74 -11.80
C THR A 53 -13.29 2.10 -12.48
N LYS A 54 -14.37 2.30 -13.24
CA LYS A 54 -14.67 3.59 -13.89
C LYS A 54 -14.74 4.77 -12.92
N TYR A 55 -15.19 4.53 -11.69
CA TYR A 55 -15.28 5.56 -10.65
C TYR A 55 -13.92 5.84 -10.01
N LEU A 56 -12.95 4.93 -10.10
CA LEU A 56 -11.58 5.08 -9.61
C LEU A 56 -10.63 5.70 -10.65
N SER A 57 -11.15 6.19 -11.78
CA SER A 57 -10.34 6.73 -12.88
C SER A 57 -9.50 7.95 -12.50
N THR A 58 -9.95 8.78 -11.56
CA THR A 58 -9.23 9.96 -11.11
C THR A 58 -8.53 9.73 -9.77
N GLN A 59 -7.41 10.42 -9.55
CA GLN A 59 -6.71 10.35 -8.27
C GLN A 59 -7.61 10.77 -7.11
N THR A 60 -8.35 11.87 -7.25
CA THR A 60 -9.29 12.34 -6.23
C THR A 60 -10.32 11.27 -5.83
N ASN A 61 -10.93 10.59 -6.80
CA ASN A 61 -11.91 9.56 -6.48
C ASN A 61 -11.28 8.37 -5.76
N ARG A 62 -10.04 8.00 -6.11
CA ARG A 62 -9.29 6.97 -5.38
C ARG A 62 -9.02 7.41 -3.94
N MET A 63 -8.53 8.63 -3.72
CA MET A 63 -8.32 9.15 -2.35
C MET A 63 -9.61 9.06 -1.52
N ASN A 64 -10.74 9.49 -2.10
CA ASN A 64 -12.04 9.48 -1.41
C ASN A 64 -12.54 8.07 -1.13
N PHE A 65 -12.30 7.11 -2.02
CA PHE A 65 -12.69 5.72 -1.82
C PHE A 65 -11.93 5.06 -0.66
N PHE A 66 -10.63 5.34 -0.53
CA PHE A 66 -9.79 4.76 0.52
C PHE A 66 -9.87 5.53 1.85
N GLU A 67 -10.33 6.78 1.86
CA GLU A 67 -10.35 7.61 3.07
C GLU A 67 -11.07 6.96 4.28
N PRO A 68 -12.25 6.33 4.14
CA PRO A 68 -12.93 5.69 5.27
C PRO A 68 -12.09 4.57 5.90
N ILE A 69 -11.56 3.66 5.08
CA ILE A 69 -10.76 2.53 5.60
C ILE A 69 -9.44 3.02 6.21
N ILE A 70 -8.82 4.05 5.66
CA ILE A 70 -7.60 4.62 6.24
C ILE A 70 -7.86 5.20 7.62
N LYS A 71 -8.98 5.91 7.79
CA LYS A 71 -9.39 6.47 9.08
C LYS A 71 -9.60 5.35 10.10
N ASP A 72 -10.29 4.29 9.72
CA ASP A 72 -10.54 3.14 10.60
C ASP A 72 -9.24 2.42 10.96
N LEU A 73 -8.37 2.13 9.99
CA LEU A 73 -7.07 1.49 10.23
C LEU A 73 -6.17 2.34 11.13
N ASN A 74 -6.15 3.66 10.96
CA ASN A 74 -5.42 4.55 11.85
C ASN A 74 -6.01 4.52 13.27
N HIS A 75 -7.34 4.53 13.41
CA HIS A 75 -8.00 4.39 14.71
C HIS A 75 -7.67 3.06 15.40
N LEU A 76 -7.69 1.95 14.66
CA LEU A 76 -7.34 0.63 15.18
C LEU A 76 -5.85 0.54 15.60
N GLN A 77 -4.98 1.27 14.91
CA GLN A 77 -3.54 1.34 15.24
C GLN A 77 -3.24 2.21 16.46
N THR A 78 -3.91 3.37 16.61
CA THR A 78 -3.61 4.32 17.69
C THR A 78 -4.45 4.09 18.94
N THR A 79 -5.72 3.77 18.74
CA THR A 79 -6.73 3.69 19.80
C THR A 79 -7.18 2.25 20.03
N GLY A 80 -7.21 1.40 19.01
CA GLY A 80 -7.66 0.03 19.16
C GLY A 80 -9.17 -0.10 19.45
N LEU A 81 -9.59 -1.28 19.90
CA LEU A 81 -10.98 -1.62 20.22
C LEU A 81 -11.11 -2.11 21.66
N VAL A 82 -12.10 -1.58 22.38
CA VAL A 82 -12.46 -2.08 23.71
C VAL A 82 -13.36 -3.30 23.54
N VAL A 83 -12.92 -4.45 24.06
CA VAL A 83 -13.70 -5.69 24.04
C VAL A 83 -14.21 -5.98 25.44
N GLN A 84 -15.53 -5.88 25.60
CA GLN A 84 -16.20 -6.05 26.89
C GLN A 84 -16.01 -7.46 27.46
N THR A 85 -16.00 -8.49 26.61
CA THR A 85 -15.95 -9.91 27.02
C THR A 85 -14.71 -10.27 27.85
N PHE A 86 -13.58 -9.59 27.66
CA PHE A 86 -12.38 -9.81 28.49
C PHE A 86 -11.86 -8.52 29.14
N ASN A 87 -12.67 -7.45 29.14
CA ASN A 87 -12.36 -6.15 29.72
C ASN A 87 -10.97 -5.63 29.33
N GLY A 88 -10.66 -5.64 28.03
CA GLY A 88 -9.36 -5.27 27.51
C GLY A 88 -9.42 -4.50 26.20
N GLN A 89 -8.26 -3.99 25.80
CA GLN A 89 -8.08 -3.18 24.60
C GLN A 89 -7.27 -3.97 23.57
N LEU A 90 -7.83 -4.15 22.38
CA LEU A 90 -7.15 -4.77 21.24
C LEU A 90 -6.57 -3.70 20.33
N HIS A 91 -5.30 -3.82 20.02
CA HIS A 91 -4.65 -3.01 19.00
C HIS A 91 -4.45 -3.81 17.73
N PHE A 92 -4.37 -3.10 16.61
CA PHE A 92 -4.12 -3.69 15.31
C PHE A 92 -2.95 -2.97 14.66
N ALA A 93 -2.22 -3.67 13.80
CA ALA A 93 -1.17 -3.07 12.99
C ALA A 93 -1.45 -3.36 11.52
N PHE A 94 -1.49 -2.31 10.70
CA PHE A 94 -1.54 -2.49 9.26
C PHE A 94 -0.17 -3.01 8.79
N SER A 95 -0.16 -4.16 8.12
CA SER A 95 1.05 -4.90 7.74
C SER A 95 1.43 -4.63 6.27
N LEU A 96 0.50 -4.85 5.34
CA LEU A 96 0.78 -4.86 3.90
C LEU A 96 -0.46 -4.53 3.07
N PHE A 97 -0.25 -3.87 1.94
CA PHE A 97 -1.19 -3.84 0.82
C PHE A 97 -0.65 -4.75 -0.30
N ALA A 98 -1.35 -5.83 -0.60
CA ALA A 98 -1.02 -6.77 -1.65
C ALA A 98 -1.97 -6.60 -2.84
N ALA A 99 -1.44 -6.60 -4.05
CA ALA A 99 -2.23 -6.56 -5.27
C ALA A 99 -1.40 -7.06 -6.45
N ASP A 100 -2.04 -7.25 -7.61
CA ASP A 100 -1.31 -7.48 -8.84
C ASP A 100 -0.42 -6.28 -9.22
N ASN A 101 0.38 -6.42 -10.28
CA ASN A 101 1.30 -5.38 -10.70
C ASN A 101 0.60 -4.06 -11.08
N LEU A 102 -0.56 -4.13 -11.75
CA LEU A 102 -1.25 -2.94 -12.24
C LEU A 102 -1.91 -2.18 -11.08
N ALA A 103 -2.62 -2.89 -10.21
CA ALA A 103 -3.26 -2.32 -9.03
C ALA A 103 -2.21 -1.82 -8.02
N SER A 104 -1.08 -2.53 -7.84
CA SER A 104 0.01 -2.04 -6.98
C SER A 104 0.62 -0.74 -7.50
N HIS A 105 0.71 -0.57 -8.81
CA HIS A 105 1.14 0.68 -9.44
C HIS A 105 0.13 1.80 -9.21
N GLU A 106 -1.16 1.51 -9.41
CA GLU A 106 -2.25 2.46 -9.22
C GLU A 106 -2.30 2.98 -7.78
N ILE A 107 -2.31 2.06 -6.81
CA ILE A 107 -2.35 2.37 -5.38
C ILE A 107 -1.05 2.97 -4.90
N GLY A 108 0.09 2.61 -5.50
CA GLY A 108 1.38 3.22 -5.17
C GLY A 108 1.58 4.64 -5.73
N GLY A 109 0.69 5.14 -6.59
CA GLY A 109 0.88 6.44 -7.25
C GLY A 109 1.92 6.40 -8.37
N PHE A 110 2.18 5.22 -8.95
CA PHE A 110 3.11 5.02 -10.06
C PHE A 110 2.39 4.99 -11.42
N GLN A 111 3.14 5.25 -12.49
CA GLN A 111 2.63 5.09 -13.85
C GLN A 111 2.21 3.63 -14.10
N GLN A 112 1.10 3.45 -14.81
CA GLN A 112 0.59 2.12 -15.20
C GLN A 112 1.07 1.68 -16.59
N ASN A 113 1.89 2.51 -17.25
CA ASN A 113 2.54 2.14 -18.51
C ASN A 113 3.87 1.43 -18.24
N PHE A 114 3.90 0.12 -18.50
CA PHE A 114 5.08 -0.72 -18.33
C PHE A 114 6.02 -0.73 -19.53
N ASN A 115 5.66 -0.03 -20.61
CA ASN A 115 6.38 -0.01 -21.88
C ASN A 115 7.20 1.27 -22.12
N SER A 116 7.37 2.12 -21.10
CA SER A 116 8.15 3.35 -21.22
C SER A 116 8.61 3.91 -19.87
N GLY A 117 9.56 4.85 -19.91
CA GLY A 117 10.00 5.59 -18.73
C GLY A 117 10.59 4.70 -17.63
N GLN A 118 10.41 5.10 -16.37
CA GLN A 118 10.81 4.33 -15.19
C GLN A 118 9.60 3.58 -14.63
N PHE A 119 9.50 2.30 -14.96
CA PHE A 119 8.32 1.47 -14.68
C PHE A 119 8.45 0.62 -13.42
N CYS A 120 9.58 0.64 -12.71
CA CYS A 120 9.75 -0.15 -11.48
C CYS A 120 9.38 0.66 -10.23
N ARG A 121 8.66 0.02 -9.29
CA ARG A 121 8.32 0.60 -7.97
C ARG A 121 9.47 0.57 -6.97
N LEU A 122 10.48 -0.26 -7.20
CA LEU A 122 11.59 -0.49 -6.26
C LEU A 122 12.88 0.22 -6.67
N CYS A 123 13.06 0.51 -7.97
CA CYS A 123 14.26 1.16 -8.49
C CYS A 123 13.96 2.15 -9.60
N HIS A 124 15.00 2.88 -10.00
CA HIS A 124 14.98 3.90 -11.04
C HIS A 124 15.35 3.37 -12.44
N ILE A 125 15.22 2.06 -12.68
CA ILE A 125 15.53 1.48 -14.00
C ILE A 125 14.63 2.07 -15.09
N SER A 126 15.23 2.45 -16.21
CA SER A 126 14.52 2.88 -17.41
C SER A 126 14.14 1.67 -18.26
N TYR A 127 12.99 1.73 -18.93
CA TYR A 127 12.52 0.72 -19.88
C TYR A 127 13.55 0.35 -20.95
N LYS A 128 14.45 1.29 -21.31
CA LYS A 128 15.54 1.04 -22.26
C LYS A 128 16.52 -0.06 -21.80
N PHE A 129 16.57 -0.33 -20.49
CA PHE A 129 17.46 -1.33 -19.88
C PHE A 129 16.73 -2.58 -19.38
N ARG A 130 15.43 -2.74 -19.69
CA ARG A 130 14.59 -3.83 -19.13
C ARG A 130 15.06 -5.26 -19.45
N LEU A 131 15.85 -5.42 -20.52
CA LEU A 131 16.34 -6.72 -20.97
C LEU A 131 17.75 -7.02 -20.46
N ILE A 132 18.38 -6.09 -19.73
CA ILE A 132 19.69 -6.31 -19.16
C ILE A 132 19.53 -7.14 -17.88
N PRO A 133 20.25 -8.26 -17.73
CA PRO A 133 20.24 -9.04 -16.51
C PRO A 133 20.58 -8.19 -15.28
N LEU A 134 19.90 -8.42 -14.15
CA LEU A 134 20.16 -7.66 -12.92
C LEU A 134 21.61 -7.82 -12.41
N THR A 135 22.27 -8.92 -12.76
CA THR A 135 23.69 -9.18 -12.46
C THR A 135 24.64 -8.28 -13.24
N GLU A 136 24.18 -7.71 -14.35
CA GLU A 136 24.98 -6.92 -15.29
C GLU A 136 24.68 -5.41 -15.20
N ILE A 137 23.77 -5.01 -14.30
CA ILE A 137 23.37 -3.62 -14.12
C ILE A 137 23.32 -3.23 -12.65
N SER A 138 24.04 -2.17 -12.29
CA SER A 138 23.80 -1.47 -11.03
C SER A 138 22.55 -0.62 -11.19
N PHE A 139 21.47 -1.00 -10.51
CA PHE A 139 20.27 -0.15 -10.42
C PHE A 139 20.36 0.72 -9.18
N LEU A 140 19.85 1.95 -9.30
CA LEU A 140 19.67 2.84 -8.17
C LEU A 140 18.32 2.51 -7.50
N PRO A 141 18.30 2.00 -6.26
CA PRO A 141 17.07 1.76 -5.52
C PRO A 141 16.34 3.08 -5.27
N ARG A 142 15.01 3.02 -5.18
CA ARG A 142 14.23 4.15 -4.68
C ARG A 142 14.44 4.26 -3.18
N THR A 143 14.58 5.49 -2.71
CA THR A 143 14.62 5.80 -1.28
C THR A 143 13.38 6.60 -0.91
N VAL A 144 13.01 6.62 0.37
CA VAL A 144 11.85 7.39 0.85
C VAL A 144 12.02 8.85 0.47
N THR A 145 13.18 9.41 0.81
CA THR A 145 13.52 10.81 0.54
C THR A 145 13.44 11.18 -0.94
N THR A 146 14.00 10.34 -1.82
CA THR A 146 13.95 10.61 -3.27
C THR A 146 12.53 10.41 -3.82
N HIS A 147 11.81 9.40 -3.37
CA HIS A 147 10.43 9.16 -3.78
C HIS A 147 9.51 10.32 -3.39
N ASP A 148 9.57 10.79 -2.15
CA ASP A 148 8.77 11.92 -1.66
C ASP A 148 9.04 13.21 -2.46
N ALA A 149 10.29 13.43 -2.88
CA ALA A 149 10.63 14.55 -3.74
C ALA A 149 9.94 14.44 -5.11
N TYR A 150 9.90 13.24 -5.70
CA TYR A 150 9.20 13.00 -6.96
C TYR A 150 7.68 13.10 -6.83
N VAL A 151 7.10 12.62 -5.73
CA VAL A 151 5.66 12.81 -5.44
C VAL A 151 5.32 14.29 -5.37
N ARG A 152 6.09 15.09 -4.61
CA ARG A 152 5.88 16.55 -4.53
C ARG A 152 5.96 17.22 -5.90
N GLN A 153 6.92 16.83 -6.73
CA GLN A 153 7.04 17.36 -8.09
C GLN A 153 5.88 16.95 -8.99
N ALA A 154 5.42 15.69 -8.91
CA ALA A 154 4.30 15.19 -9.69
C ALA A 154 2.99 15.91 -9.34
N VAL A 155 2.74 16.14 -8.04
CA VAL A 155 1.53 16.82 -7.55
C VAL A 155 1.53 18.32 -7.84
N ASN A 156 2.65 19.02 -7.62
CA ASN A 156 2.69 20.49 -7.69
C ASN A 156 2.71 21.06 -9.11
N LEU A 157 3.18 20.29 -10.10
CA LEU A 157 3.45 20.83 -11.45
C LEU A 157 2.27 20.69 -12.42
N PHE A 158 1.10 20.17 -12.00
CA PHE A 158 0.04 19.71 -12.91
C PHE A 158 0.61 18.90 -14.08
N ASN A 159 1.66 18.13 -13.78
CA ASN A 159 2.45 17.46 -14.80
C ASN A 159 1.61 16.35 -15.42
N THR A 160 1.36 16.45 -16.72
CA THR A 160 0.72 15.36 -17.47
C THR A 160 1.64 14.15 -17.66
N ARG A 161 2.93 14.29 -17.31
CA ARG A 161 3.95 13.26 -17.47
C ARG A 161 4.44 12.75 -16.11
N PRO A 162 4.70 11.43 -15.99
CA PRO A 162 5.26 10.87 -14.77
C PRO A 162 6.64 11.46 -14.44
N VAL A 163 6.86 11.84 -13.18
CA VAL A 163 8.16 12.26 -12.65
C VAL A 163 8.86 11.04 -12.08
N ALA A 164 9.92 10.58 -12.73
CA ALA A 164 10.64 9.37 -12.33
C ALA A 164 9.70 8.15 -12.14
N GLY A 165 8.69 8.02 -13.00
CA GLY A 165 7.67 6.95 -12.91
C GLY A 165 6.55 7.18 -11.89
N VAL A 166 6.57 8.28 -11.15
CA VAL A 166 5.55 8.69 -10.18
C VAL A 166 4.54 9.60 -10.88
N VAL A 167 3.25 9.32 -10.72
CA VAL A 167 2.15 10.13 -11.29
C VAL A 167 1.39 10.94 -10.23
N GLY A 168 1.52 10.57 -8.96
CA GLY A 168 0.86 11.27 -7.88
C GLY A 168 1.12 10.61 -6.52
N GLU A 169 0.36 11.07 -5.54
CA GLU A 169 0.37 10.53 -4.19
C GLU A 169 -0.43 9.22 -4.13
N SER A 170 0.05 8.26 -3.33
CA SER A 170 -0.70 7.05 -3.02
C SER A 170 -1.96 7.37 -2.21
N PRO A 171 -3.14 6.78 -2.50
CA PRO A 171 -4.29 6.84 -1.61
C PRO A 171 -3.98 6.41 -0.18
N LEU A 172 -3.03 5.51 0.02
CA LEU A 172 -2.67 4.98 1.33
C LEU A 172 -1.64 5.84 2.09
N SER A 173 -1.20 6.98 1.54
CA SER A 173 -0.14 7.82 2.14
C SER A 173 -0.47 8.32 3.55
N LYS A 174 -1.76 8.42 3.88
CA LYS A 174 -2.25 8.86 5.20
C LYS A 174 -2.26 7.74 6.26
N LEU A 175 -1.95 6.48 5.89
CA LEU A 175 -1.75 5.41 6.87
C LEU A 175 -0.41 5.59 7.58
N ILE A 176 -0.44 5.57 8.92
CA ILE A 176 0.72 5.89 9.78
C ILE A 176 1.96 5.02 9.45
N THR A 177 1.73 3.78 9.06
CA THR A 177 2.76 2.75 8.89
C THR A 177 3.09 2.46 7.42
N PHE A 178 2.39 3.11 6.48
CA PHE A 178 2.51 2.83 5.05
C PHE A 178 3.49 3.77 4.35
N HIS A 179 4.23 3.22 3.38
CA HIS A 179 4.92 4.00 2.38
C HIS A 179 5.00 3.22 1.06
N ALA A 180 4.75 3.86 -0.08
CA ALA A 180 4.58 3.21 -1.38
C ALA A 180 5.80 2.40 -1.90
N ILE A 181 6.98 2.63 -1.34
CA ILE A 181 8.23 1.89 -1.66
C ILE A 181 8.71 0.97 -0.53
N LYS A 182 7.98 0.88 0.59
CA LYS A 182 8.29 -0.01 1.73
C LYS A 182 7.40 -1.26 1.79
N SER A 183 6.49 -1.43 0.83
CA SER A 183 5.55 -2.56 0.75
C SER A 183 6.29 -3.89 0.53
#